data_AF-A0A968NP28-F1
#
_entry.id   AF-A0A968NP28-F1
#
_cell.length_a   1.000
_cell.length_b   1.000
_cell.length_c   1.000
_cell.angle_alpha   90.00
_cell.angle_beta   90.00
_cell.angle_gamma   90.00
#
_symmetry.space_group_name_H-M   'P 1'
#
loop_
_entity.id
_entity.type
_entity.pdbx_description
1 polymer ?
#
loop_
_entity_poly.entity_id
_entity_poly.type
_entity_poly.pdbx_seq_one_letter_code
_entity_poly.pdbx_strand_id
1 'polypeptide(L)'
;MESIVKPHSEETIHIYSLADLDQLVSERFNLPLRPYSTDVMASLELVVYAMEKTKFPYFEISKPNSHAFPDLPYAVSFDKEQRTYGKTMPLAICHDALHRLRGIVVSIPGSYYWDMD
;
A
#
# COMPACT_ATOMS: atom_id res chain seq x y z
N MET A 1 13.14 9.68 -26.05
CA MET A 1 11.93 8.87 -26.21
C MET A 1 11.10 9.14 -24.97
N GLU A 2 10.12 10.02 -25.09
CA GLU A 2 9.31 10.53 -23.98
C GLU A 2 8.48 9.37 -23.41
N SER A 3 8.65 9.09 -22.11
CA SER A 3 7.74 8.19 -21.42
C SER A 3 6.44 8.96 -21.22
N ILE A 4 5.41 8.56 -21.96
CA ILE A 4 4.04 8.90 -21.63
C ILE A 4 3.78 8.27 -20.26
N VAL A 5 3.90 9.06 -19.20
CA VAL A 5 3.26 8.77 -17.92
C VAL A 5 1.78 8.78 -18.25
N LYS A 6 1.22 7.59 -18.53
CA LYS A 6 -0.23 7.47 -18.65
C LYS A 6 -0.78 7.88 -17.29
N PRO A 7 -1.68 8.87 -17.20
CA PRO A 7 -2.44 9.06 -15.98
C PRO A 7 -3.24 7.78 -15.82
N HIS A 8 -2.84 6.91 -14.91
CA HIS A 8 -3.71 5.82 -14.50
C HIS A 8 -4.88 6.50 -13.82
N SER A 9 -6.09 6.32 -14.37
CA SER A 9 -7.30 6.63 -13.63
C SER A 9 -7.25 5.72 -12.40
N GLU A 10 -7.11 6.33 -11.23
CA GLU A 10 -7.07 5.58 -9.99
C GLU A 10 -8.40 4.83 -9.82
N GLU A 11 -8.31 3.50 -9.73
CA GLU A 11 -9.47 2.66 -9.46
C GLU A 11 -9.73 2.73 -7.96
N THR A 12 -10.81 3.42 -7.55
CA THR A 12 -11.24 3.39 -6.16
C THR A 12 -12.14 2.19 -5.90
N ILE A 13 -11.72 1.31 -5.00
CA ILE A 13 -12.48 0.13 -4.58
C ILE A 13 -12.95 0.34 -3.14
N HIS A 14 -14.21 0.00 -2.87
CA HIS A 14 -14.76 -0.01 -1.52
C HIS A 14 -14.86 -1.45 -1.04
N ILE A 15 -14.26 -1.72 0.12
CA ILE A 15 -14.30 -3.04 0.76
C ILE A 15 -14.78 -2.91 2.20
N TYR A 16 -15.22 -4.02 2.78
CA TYR A 16 -15.93 -4.02 4.06
C TYR A 16 -15.14 -4.71 5.18
N SER A 17 -14.03 -5.37 4.85
CA SER A 17 -13.22 -6.10 5.81
C SER A 17 -11.74 -6.17 5.42
N LEU A 18 -10.89 -6.56 6.39
CA LEU A 18 -9.48 -6.84 6.12
C LEU A 18 -9.28 -8.10 5.27
N ALA A 19 -10.19 -9.08 5.35
CA ALA A 19 -10.16 -10.26 4.51
C ALA A 19 -10.39 -9.91 3.03
N ASP A 20 -11.25 -8.92 2.75
CA ASP A 20 -11.44 -8.40 1.39
C ASP A 20 -10.15 -7.72 0.88
N LEU A 21 -9.41 -7.03 1.75
CA LEU A 21 -8.12 -6.42 1.41
C LEU A 21 -7.10 -7.51 1.07
N ASP A 22 -7.03 -8.57 1.87
CA ASP A 22 -6.14 -9.71 1.65
C ASP A 22 -6.43 -10.40 0.32
N GLN A 23 -7.72 -10.60 0.01
CA GLN A 23 -8.16 -11.15 -1.26
C GLN A 23 -7.77 -10.24 -2.43
N LEU A 24 -8.04 -8.94 -2.32
CA LEU A 24 -7.70 -7.97 -3.37
C LEU A 24 -6.18 -7.93 -3.62
N VAL A 25 -5.37 -7.97 -2.57
CA VAL A 25 -3.90 -8.06 -2.69
C VAL A 25 -3.50 -9.35 -3.42
N SER A 26 -4.02 -10.50 -2.98
CA SER A 26 -3.76 -11.79 -3.61
C SER A 26 -4.07 -11.76 -5.11
N GLU A 27 -5.23 -11.23 -5.50
CA GLU A 27 -5.68 -11.15 -6.89
C GLU A 27 -4.84 -10.17 -7.73
N ARG A 28 -4.64 -8.94 -7.24
CA ARG A 28 -3.96 -7.87 -8.02
C ARG A 28 -2.45 -8.11 -8.14
N PHE A 29 -1.85 -8.84 -7.20
CA PHE A 29 -0.44 -9.21 -7.26
C PHE A 29 -0.18 -10.63 -7.75
N ASN A 30 -1.25 -11.42 -8.01
CA ASN A 30 -1.17 -12.83 -8.36
C ASN A 30 -0.31 -13.63 -7.35
N LEU A 31 -0.59 -13.41 -6.07
CA LEU A 31 0.06 -14.05 -4.93
C LEU A 31 -0.92 -15.02 -4.24
N PRO A 32 -0.44 -16.03 -3.47
CA PRO A 32 -1.31 -16.90 -2.69
C PRO A 32 -2.18 -16.10 -1.70
N LEU A 33 -3.40 -16.58 -1.41
CA LEU A 33 -4.23 -15.93 -0.40
C LEU A 33 -3.58 -16.08 0.99
N ARG A 34 -3.19 -14.96 1.59
CA ARG A 34 -2.55 -14.86 2.90
C ARG A 34 -3.08 -13.62 3.64
N PRO A 35 -2.94 -13.55 4.98
CA PRO A 35 -3.38 -12.41 5.77
C PRO A 35 -2.46 -11.18 5.61
N TYR A 36 -2.30 -10.65 4.40
CA TYR A 36 -1.40 -9.53 4.07
C TYR A 36 -1.61 -8.27 4.92
N SER A 37 -2.85 -7.97 5.28
CA SER A 37 -3.28 -6.81 6.06
C SER A 37 -2.97 -6.92 7.56
N THR A 38 -2.60 -8.10 8.06
CA THR A 38 -2.40 -8.34 9.51
C THR A 38 -1.10 -9.08 9.84
N ASP A 39 -0.58 -9.92 8.94
CA ASP A 39 0.69 -10.63 9.08
C ASP A 39 1.82 -9.82 8.43
N VAL A 40 2.79 -9.43 9.26
CA VAL A 40 4.00 -8.72 8.87
C VAL A 40 4.77 -9.46 7.77
N MET A 41 5.02 -10.74 7.94
CA MET A 41 5.82 -11.52 7.00
C MET A 41 5.11 -11.65 5.66
N ALA A 42 3.79 -11.83 5.68
CA ALA A 42 3.00 -11.82 4.44
C ALA A 42 3.07 -10.45 3.76
N SER A 43 2.89 -9.35 4.50
CA SER A 43 2.96 -8.00 3.92
C SER A 43 4.32 -7.67 3.27
N LEU A 44 5.42 -8.19 3.84
CA LEU A 44 6.77 -8.00 3.29
C LEU A 44 6.98 -8.72 1.95
N GLU A 45 6.14 -9.71 1.59
CA GLU A 45 6.16 -10.30 0.24
C GLU A 45 5.82 -9.26 -0.83
N LEU A 46 5.00 -8.24 -0.53
CA LEU A 46 4.73 -7.13 -1.44
C LEU A 46 5.96 -6.25 -1.64
N VAL A 47 6.80 -6.12 -0.61
CA VAL A 47 8.10 -5.45 -0.70
C VAL A 47 9.02 -6.22 -1.64
N VAL A 48 9.16 -7.53 -1.42
CA VAL A 48 9.95 -8.39 -2.30
C VAL A 48 9.42 -8.34 -3.74
N TYR A 49 8.11 -8.40 -3.93
CA TYR A 49 7.47 -8.26 -5.23
C TYR A 49 7.88 -6.95 -5.92
N ALA A 50 7.80 -5.82 -5.22
CA ALA A 50 8.17 -4.52 -5.77
C ALA A 50 9.66 -4.49 -6.15
N MET A 51 10.54 -5.01 -5.28
CA MET A 51 11.99 -5.07 -5.50
C MET A 51 12.36 -5.89 -6.74
N GLU A 52 11.64 -6.99 -7.00
CA GLU A 52 11.92 -7.88 -8.13
C GLU A 52 11.29 -7.43 -9.46
N LYS A 53 10.14 -6.74 -9.40
CA LYS A 53 9.31 -6.48 -10.59
C LYS A 53 9.34 -5.04 -11.09
N THR A 54 9.93 -4.12 -10.34
CA THR A 54 10.02 -2.71 -10.73
C THR A 54 11.41 -2.36 -11.26
N LYS A 55 11.48 -1.46 -12.25
CA LYS A 55 12.74 -1.06 -12.89
C LYS A 55 13.65 -0.24 -11.97
N PHE A 56 13.05 0.53 -11.07
CA PHE A 56 13.73 1.38 -10.10
C PHE A 56 13.09 1.18 -8.73
N PRO A 57 13.40 0.07 -8.06
CA PRO A 57 12.71 -0.29 -6.84
C PRO A 57 13.02 0.71 -5.73
N TYR A 58 11.97 1.07 -5.00
CA TYR A 58 12.04 1.90 -3.82
C TYR A 58 11.08 1.33 -2.78
N PHE A 59 11.51 1.38 -1.53
CA PHE A 59 10.67 1.11 -0.39
C PHE A 59 11.23 1.87 0.81
N GLU A 60 10.37 2.62 1.47
CA GLU A 60 10.65 3.25 2.75
C GLU A 60 9.57 2.87 3.74
N ILE A 61 9.99 2.61 4.98
CA ILE A 61 9.10 2.56 6.12
C ILE A 61 9.70 3.33 7.27
N SER A 62 8.89 4.15 7.92
CA SER A 62 9.28 4.85 9.12
C SER A 62 8.14 4.88 10.14
N LYS A 63 8.50 5.07 11.40
CA LYS A 63 7.57 5.37 12.48
C LYS A 63 7.81 6.80 12.93
N PRO A 64 7.31 7.81 12.19
CA PRO A 64 7.63 9.20 12.48
C PRO A 64 7.14 9.57 13.88
N ASN A 65 7.99 10.21 14.68
CA ASN A 65 7.63 10.77 15.98
C ASN A 65 6.76 12.04 15.87
N SER A 66 6.04 12.19 14.75
CA SER A 66 5.22 13.36 14.45
C SER A 66 3.85 13.23 15.10
N HIS A 67 3.43 14.26 15.83
CA HIS A 67 2.07 14.38 16.34
C HIS A 67 1.02 14.68 15.27
N ALA A 68 1.42 14.81 13.99
CA ALA A 68 0.49 15.16 12.90
C ALA A 68 -0.59 14.08 12.67
N PHE A 69 -0.25 12.80 12.91
CA PHE A 69 -1.18 11.68 12.72
C PHE A 69 -1.06 10.69 13.90
N PRO A 70 -1.63 11.04 15.07
CA PRO A 70 -1.43 10.26 16.29
C PRO A 70 -1.96 8.82 16.20
N ASP A 71 -2.97 8.59 15.35
CA ASP A 71 -3.58 7.27 15.15
C ASP A 71 -2.96 6.48 13.99
N LEU A 72 -2.02 7.08 13.24
CA LEU A 72 -1.38 6.47 12.05
C LEU A 72 0.14 6.51 12.17
N PRO A 73 0.72 5.67 13.04
CA PRO A 73 2.12 5.78 13.39
C PRO A 73 3.07 5.24 12.31
N TYR A 74 2.59 4.54 11.29
CA TYR A 74 3.43 3.97 10.24
C TYR A 74 3.30 4.79 8.96
N ALA A 75 4.42 5.29 8.45
CA ALA A 75 4.51 5.88 7.12
C ALA A 75 5.26 4.90 6.22
N VAL A 76 4.65 4.52 5.10
CA VAL A 76 5.21 3.60 4.10
C VAL A 76 5.21 4.30 2.76
N SER A 77 6.21 4.01 1.93
CA SER A 77 6.13 4.32 0.52
C SER A 77 6.89 3.37 -0.39
N PHE A 78 6.27 3.01 -1.51
CA PHE A 78 6.84 2.35 -2.68
C PHE A 78 7.30 3.34 -3.76
N ASP A 79 7.10 4.64 -3.57
CA ASP A 79 7.64 5.72 -4.39
C ASP A 79 8.37 6.78 -3.54
N LYS A 80 9.13 7.67 -4.17
CA LYS A 80 9.92 8.66 -3.41
C LYS A 80 9.15 9.93 -3.05
N GLU A 81 7.96 10.10 -3.61
CA GLU A 81 7.29 11.39 -3.68
C GLU A 81 6.18 11.50 -2.64
N GLN A 82 5.45 10.41 -2.42
CA GLN A 82 4.28 10.37 -1.55
C GLN A 82 4.41 9.24 -0.54
N ARG A 83 3.61 9.28 0.52
CA ARG A 83 3.65 8.31 1.62
C ARG A 83 2.25 7.99 2.10
N THR A 84 1.95 6.71 2.24
CA THR A 84 0.74 6.25 2.91
C THR A 84 0.98 6.09 4.40
N TYR A 85 0.07 6.66 5.20
CA TYR A 85 0.06 6.49 6.66
C TYR A 85 -0.97 5.45 7.08
N GLY A 86 -0.59 4.53 7.99
CA GLY A 86 -1.48 3.47 8.47
C GLY A 86 -1.36 3.19 9.96
N LYS A 87 -2.44 2.60 10.52
CA LYS A 87 -2.54 2.18 11.93
C LYS A 87 -1.52 1.09 12.27
N THR A 88 -1.27 0.19 11.33
CA THR A 88 -0.30 -0.91 11.44
C THR A 88 0.59 -0.92 10.20
N MET A 89 1.79 -1.48 10.34
CA MET A 89 2.70 -1.64 9.22
C MET A 89 2.10 -2.48 8.08
N PRO A 90 1.49 -3.67 8.32
CA PRO A 90 0.93 -4.47 7.23
C PRO A 90 -0.16 -3.74 6.45
N LEU A 91 -1.02 -2.97 7.13
CA LEU A 91 -2.05 -2.15 6.48
C LEU A 91 -1.41 -1.07 5.60
N ALA A 92 -0.48 -0.29 6.14
CA ALA A 92 0.19 0.77 5.38
C ALA A 92 0.88 0.20 4.13
N ILE A 93 1.55 -0.95 4.25
CA ILE A 93 2.17 -1.65 3.12
C ILE A 93 1.14 -2.07 2.07
N CYS A 94 0.03 -2.68 2.48
CA CYS A 94 -0.99 -3.15 1.52
C CYS A 94 -1.63 -1.98 0.76
N HIS A 95 -2.02 -0.92 1.46
CA HIS A 95 -2.63 0.26 0.85
C HIS A 95 -1.65 0.95 -0.12
N ASP A 96 -0.42 1.19 0.31
CA ASP A 96 0.57 1.85 -0.54
C ASP A 96 0.95 0.99 -1.74
N ALA A 97 1.14 -0.33 -1.55
CA ALA A 97 1.42 -1.24 -2.65
C ALA A 97 0.31 -1.23 -3.70
N LEU A 98 -0.96 -1.33 -3.29
CA LEU A 98 -2.11 -1.29 -4.20
C LEU A 98 -2.19 0.04 -4.96
N HIS A 99 -1.93 1.15 -4.27
CA HIS A 99 -1.97 2.44 -4.91
C HIS A 99 -0.80 2.64 -5.87
N ARG A 100 0.44 2.49 -5.40
CA ARG A 100 1.65 2.83 -6.17
C ARG A 100 2.00 1.81 -7.24
N LEU A 101 1.72 0.54 -6.99
CA LEU A 101 2.09 -0.55 -7.91
C LEU A 101 0.93 -1.00 -8.79
N ARG A 102 -0.32 -0.62 -8.48
CA ARG A 102 -1.51 -1.02 -9.23
C ARG A 102 -2.49 0.09 -9.57
N GLY A 103 -2.31 1.31 -9.05
CA GLY A 103 -3.24 2.42 -9.27
C GLY A 103 -4.60 2.20 -8.60
N ILE A 104 -4.64 1.45 -7.49
CA ILE A 104 -5.87 1.09 -6.79
C ILE A 104 -5.90 1.76 -5.42
N VAL A 105 -6.92 2.59 -5.18
CA VAL A 105 -7.17 3.23 -3.89
C VAL A 105 -8.28 2.45 -3.17
N VAL A 106 -8.04 2.01 -1.94
CA VAL A 106 -8.97 1.11 -1.23
C VAL A 106 -9.58 1.76 -0.01
N SER A 107 -10.85 2.15 -0.08
CA SER A 107 -11.55 2.69 1.09
C SER A 107 -12.15 1.57 1.95
N ILE A 108 -11.81 1.57 3.24
CA ILE A 108 -12.37 0.65 4.25
C ILE A 108 -13.00 1.48 5.38
N PRO A 109 -14.31 1.34 5.67
CA PRO A 109 -14.95 2.07 6.76
C PRO A 109 -14.23 1.89 8.10
N GLY A 110 -13.89 3.00 8.78
CA GLY A 110 -13.21 2.98 10.09
C GLY A 110 -11.71 2.66 10.06
N SER A 111 -11.15 2.36 8.88
CA SER A 111 -9.70 2.23 8.66
C SER A 111 -9.21 3.56 8.11
N TYR A 112 -8.62 4.37 8.98
CA TYR A 112 -7.98 5.59 8.54
C TYR A 112 -6.66 5.21 7.87
N TYR A 113 -6.50 5.54 6.60
CA TYR A 113 -5.20 5.72 5.97
C TYR A 113 -5.25 7.07 5.26
N TRP A 114 -4.15 7.79 5.29
CA TRP A 114 -4.04 9.10 4.64
C TRP A 114 -2.97 9.00 3.59
N ASP A 115 -3.35 9.36 2.38
CA ASP A 115 -2.41 9.75 1.35
C ASP A 115 -2.27 11.27 1.40
N MET A 116 -1.04 11.76 1.31
CA MET A 116 -0.76 13.19 1.21
C MET A 116 -0.33 13.43 -0.23
N ASP A 117 -1.31 13.80 -1.07
CA ASP A 117 -1.09 14.22 -2.45
C ASP A 117 -0.05 15.36 -2.56
#